data_AF-A0A973Q3I4-F1
#
_entry.id   AF-A0A973Q3I4-F1
#
_cell.length_a   1.000
_cell.length_b   1.000
_cell.length_c   1.000
_cell.angle_alpha   90.00
_cell.angle_beta   90.00
_cell.angle_gamma   90.00
#
_symmetry.space_group_name_H-M   'P 1'
#
loop_
_entity.id
_entity.type
_entity.pdbx_description
1 polymer ?
#
loop_
_entity_poly.entity_id
_entity_poly.type
_entity_poly.pdbx_seq_one_letter_code
_entity_poly.pdbx_strand_id
1 'polypeptide(L)'
;MAKYLSERQQTIAAWLDANGISPNNVPVDADMTIEDSSDGRTIRCEVFDRDSAGRIQVDDSGRHTARRFVVVPLTVDPPDWWEPRVKPTRDDLLDVLGKVQQLTERWKHTADRKNGPRQELLAVLGEHARPEAP
;
A
#
# COMPACT_ATOMS: atom_id res chain seq x y z
N MET A 1 -13.83 -13.73 -16.56
CA MET A 1 -14.05 -12.32 -16.93
C MET A 1 -12.83 -11.55 -16.42
N ALA A 2 -11.86 -11.24 -17.28
CA ALA A 2 -10.66 -10.53 -16.86
C ALA A 2 -11.06 -9.09 -16.48
N LYS A 3 -10.88 -8.73 -15.21
CA LYS A 3 -11.07 -7.36 -14.74
C LYS A 3 -10.03 -6.51 -15.46
N TYR A 4 -10.46 -5.58 -16.32
CA TYR A 4 -9.54 -4.64 -16.98
C TYR A 4 -8.73 -3.95 -15.88
N LEU A 5 -7.42 -4.16 -15.88
CA LEU A 5 -6.51 -3.45 -15.00
C LEU A 5 -6.54 -1.97 -15.38
N SER A 6 -6.51 -1.09 -14.40
CA SER A 6 -6.33 0.35 -14.68
C SER A 6 -4.98 0.58 -15.36
N GLU A 7 -4.84 1.69 -16.06
CA GLU A 7 -3.56 2.08 -16.69
C GLU A 7 -2.41 2.04 -15.67
N ARG A 8 -2.61 2.59 -14.46
CA ARG A 8 -1.62 2.51 -13.37
C ARG A 8 -1.25 1.07 -13.01
N GLN A 9 -2.23 0.17 -12.92
CA GLN A 9 -1.96 -1.24 -12.63
C GLN A 9 -1.19 -1.92 -13.75
N GLN A 10 -1.46 -1.58 -15.01
CA GLN A 10 -0.72 -2.09 -16.17
C GLN A 10 0.73 -1.58 -16.17
N THR A 11 0.95 -0.29 -15.88
CA THR A 11 2.30 0.29 -15.78
C THR A 11 3.12 -0.38 -14.68
N ILE A 12 2.54 -0.59 -13.49
CA ILE A 12 3.23 -1.30 -12.41
C ILE A 12 3.50 -2.76 -12.78
N ALA A 13 2.54 -3.44 -13.41
CA ALA A 13 2.74 -4.81 -13.86
C ALA A 13 3.90 -4.90 -14.86
N ALA A 14 3.97 -4.00 -15.84
CA ALA A 14 5.08 -3.94 -16.80
C ALA A 14 6.42 -3.64 -16.12
N TRP A 15 6.45 -2.72 -15.16
CA TRP A 15 7.65 -2.39 -14.39
C TRP A 15 8.15 -3.57 -13.55
N LEU A 16 7.25 -4.30 -12.88
CA LEU A 16 7.60 -5.50 -12.12
C LEU A 16 8.18 -6.59 -13.02
N ASP A 17 7.53 -6.85 -14.16
CA ASP A 17 7.96 -7.88 -15.11
C ASP A 17 9.34 -7.54 -15.69
N ALA A 18 9.60 -6.26 -16.00
CA ALA A 18 10.90 -5.77 -16.46
C ALA A 18 12.03 -5.92 -15.41
N ASN A 19 11.68 -6.00 -14.12
CA ASN A 19 12.60 -6.26 -13.01
C ASN A 19 12.61 -7.74 -12.58
N GLY A 20 11.98 -8.63 -13.36
CA GLY A 20 11.98 -10.08 -13.09
C GLY A 20 11.00 -10.53 -12.00
N ILE A 21 10.05 -9.68 -11.59
CA ILE A 21 8.98 -10.04 -10.66
C ILE A 21 7.70 -10.26 -11.47
N SER A 22 7.19 -11.50 -11.48
CA SER A 22 5.90 -11.76 -12.15
C SER A 22 4.74 -11.04 -11.42
N PRO A 23 3.98 -10.17 -12.09
CA PRO A 23 2.87 -9.43 -11.46
C PRO A 23 1.77 -10.34 -10.89
N ASN A 24 1.59 -11.54 -11.46
CA ASN A 24 0.63 -12.54 -10.98
C ASN A 24 1.02 -13.18 -9.64
N ASN A 25 2.24 -12.91 -9.16
CA ASN A 25 2.72 -13.37 -7.86
C ASN A 25 2.62 -12.29 -6.80
N VAL A 26 2.24 -11.05 -7.15
CA VAL A 26 2.24 -9.92 -6.21
C VAL A 26 0.80 -9.69 -5.70
N PRO A 27 0.54 -9.80 -4.39
CA PRO A 27 -0.74 -9.40 -3.80
C PRO A 27 -1.08 -7.93 -4.10
N VAL A 28 -2.38 -7.61 -4.20
CA VAL A 28 -2.83 -6.22 -4.44
C VAL A 28 -2.42 -5.27 -3.30
N ASP A 29 -2.30 -5.80 -2.09
CA ASP A 29 -1.89 -5.11 -0.87
C ASP A 29 -0.42 -5.36 -0.51
N ALA A 30 0.39 -5.85 -1.45
CA ALA A 30 1.78 -6.22 -1.20
C ALA A 30 2.60 -5.06 -0.62
N ASP A 31 3.50 -5.41 0.30
CA ASP A 31 4.56 -4.51 0.71
C ASP A 31 5.61 -4.46 -0.39
N MET A 32 6.04 -3.26 -0.75
CA MET A 32 6.97 -3.03 -1.83
C MET A 32 7.78 -1.75 -1.59
N THR A 33 9.10 -1.91 -1.47
CA THR A 33 10.05 -0.84 -1.21
C THR A 33 11.24 -0.95 -2.17
N ILE A 34 11.93 0.17 -2.37
CA ILE A 34 13.25 0.21 -3.02
C ILE A 34 14.27 0.53 -1.93
N GLU A 35 15.33 -0.26 -1.87
CA GLU A 35 16.37 -0.17 -0.85
C GLU A 35 17.75 -0.03 -1.54
N ASP A 36 18.58 0.87 -1.00
CA ASP A 36 19.99 0.97 -1.39
C ASP A 36 20.81 -0.13 -0.69
N SER A 37 21.65 -0.81 -1.45
CA SER A 37 22.59 -1.83 -0.95
C SER A 37 24.00 -1.54 -1.48
N SER A 38 25.01 -2.26 -0.96
CA SER A 38 26.40 -2.14 -1.44
C SER A 38 26.54 -2.44 -2.93
N ASP A 39 25.66 -3.27 -3.47
CA ASP A 39 25.71 -3.76 -4.85
C ASP A 39 24.77 -2.97 -5.78
N GLY A 40 24.11 -1.92 -5.26
CA GLY A 40 23.16 -1.07 -5.98
C GLY A 40 21.77 -1.05 -5.37
N ARG A 41 20.79 -0.52 -6.11
CA ARG A 41 19.39 -0.47 -5.68
C ARG A 41 18.70 -1.80 -5.90
N THR A 42 17.84 -2.19 -4.95
CA THR A 42 17.06 -3.42 -5.01
C THR A 42 15.58 -3.14 -4.74
N ILE A 43 14.69 -3.96 -5.32
CA ILE A 43 13.27 -3.98 -5.00
C ILE A 43 13.06 -5.09 -3.98
N ARG A 44 12.53 -4.74 -2.80
CA ARG A 44 12.02 -5.69 -1.82
C ARG A 44 10.51 -5.76 -1.99
N CYS A 45 9.97 -6.93 -2.33
CA CYS A 45 8.55 -7.11 -2.64
C CYS A 45 7.97 -8.34 -1.94
N GLU A 46 6.78 -8.19 -1.35
CA GLU A 46 5.97 -9.31 -0.89
C GLU A 46 5.34 -10.03 -2.10
N VAL A 47 5.44 -11.36 -2.13
CA VAL A 47 4.85 -12.23 -3.17
C VAL A 47 4.13 -13.41 -2.54
N PHE A 48 3.17 -13.99 -3.26
CA PHE A 48 2.59 -15.29 -2.93
C PHE A 48 3.65 -16.37 -2.94
N ASP A 49 3.67 -17.18 -1.89
CA ASP A 49 4.51 -18.37 -1.90
C ASP A 49 3.86 -19.46 -2.75
N ARG A 50 4.65 -20.13 -3.58
CA ARG A 50 4.17 -21.14 -4.52
C ARG A 50 4.87 -22.46 -4.30
N ASP A 51 4.13 -23.56 -4.42
CA ASP A 51 4.68 -24.92 -4.34
C ASP A 51 5.46 -25.28 -5.61
N SER A 52 6.08 -26.45 -5.62
CA SER A 52 6.81 -26.98 -6.78
C SER A 52 5.94 -27.21 -8.03
N ALA A 53 4.62 -27.24 -7.89
CA ALA A 53 3.67 -27.32 -8.98
C ALA A 53 3.17 -25.92 -9.44
N GLY A 54 3.71 -24.85 -8.86
CA GLY A 54 3.35 -23.47 -9.17
C GLY A 54 2.03 -23.01 -8.57
N ARG A 55 1.45 -23.73 -7.62
CA ARG A 55 0.18 -23.34 -6.94
C ARG A 55 0.48 -22.48 -5.72
N ILE A 56 -0.40 -21.51 -5.44
CA ILE A 56 -0.28 -20.67 -4.24
C ILE A 56 -0.47 -21.55 -3.00
N GLN A 57 0.47 -21.47 -2.08
CA GLN A 57 0.40 -22.19 -0.80
C GLN A 57 -0.50 -21.46 0.19
N VAL A 58 -1.04 -22.20 1.15
CA VAL A 58 -1.71 -21.65 2.32
C VAL A 58 -0.75 -21.65 3.50
N ASP A 59 -0.96 -20.73 4.44
CA ASP A 59 -0.21 -20.67 5.68
C ASP A 59 -0.45 -21.90 6.57
N ASP A 60 0.36 -22.05 7.63
CA ASP A 60 0.26 -23.18 8.57
C ASP A 60 -1.12 -23.28 9.26
N SER A 61 -1.84 -22.16 9.32
CA SER A 61 -3.20 -22.10 9.87
C SER A 61 -4.27 -22.59 8.88
N GLY A 62 -3.93 -22.70 7.59
CA GLY A 62 -4.81 -23.06 6.49
C GLY A 62 -5.86 -21.98 6.15
N ARG A 63 -5.70 -20.75 6.67
CA ARG A 63 -6.71 -19.67 6.53
C ARG A 63 -6.33 -18.60 5.53
N HIS A 64 -5.03 -18.39 5.34
CA HIS A 64 -4.53 -17.31 4.50
C HIS A 64 -3.56 -17.85 3.46
N THR A 65 -3.41 -17.13 2.35
CA THR A 65 -2.38 -17.45 1.37
C THR A 65 -1.01 -17.15 1.99
N ALA A 66 -0.10 -18.11 1.88
CA ALA A 66 1.27 -17.92 2.32
C ALA A 66 1.95 -16.85 1.46
N ARG A 67 2.74 -16.00 2.11
CA ARG A 67 3.46 -14.88 1.48
C ARG A 67 4.92 -14.90 1.92
N ARG A 68 5.82 -14.43 1.06
CA ARG A 68 7.25 -14.27 1.37
C ARG A 68 7.79 -13.02 0.71
N PHE A 69 8.94 -12.56 1.18
CA PHE A 69 9.66 -11.47 0.51
C PHE A 69 10.63 -12.02 -0.54
N VAL A 70 10.70 -11.33 -1.67
CA VAL A 70 11.79 -11.42 -2.63
C VAL A 70 12.57 -10.11 -2.64
N VAL A 71 13.85 -10.21 -2.92
CA VAL A 71 14.72 -9.06 -3.17
C VAL A 71 15.35 -9.28 -4.53
N VAL A 72 15.14 -8.33 -5.44
CA VAL A 72 15.69 -8.38 -6.81
C VAL A 72 16.44 -7.08 -7.12
N PRO A 73 17.48 -7.10 -7.98
CA PRO A 73 18.11 -5.88 -8.44
C PRO A 73 17.13 -4.95 -9.18
N LEU A 74 17.19 -3.65 -8.92
CA LEU A 74 16.44 -2.64 -9.66
C LEU A 74 17.14 -2.38 -11.00
N THR A 75 16.62 -2.99 -12.07
CA THR A 75 17.14 -2.88 -13.44
C THR A 75 16.47 -1.73 -14.21
N VAL A 76 15.17 -1.51 -13.95
CA VAL A 76 14.38 -0.44 -14.55
C VAL A 76 13.77 0.41 -13.44
N ASP A 77 14.00 1.72 -13.50
CA ASP A 77 13.45 2.67 -12.53
C ASP A 77 11.91 2.63 -12.48
N PRO A 78 11.32 2.87 -11.30
CA PRO A 78 9.87 2.93 -11.17
C PRO A 78 9.29 4.14 -11.91
N PRO A 79 7.99 4.14 -12.21
CA PRO A 79 7.30 5.34 -12.69
C PRO A 79 7.44 6.51 -11.70
N ASP A 80 7.50 7.75 -12.19
CA ASP A 80 7.75 8.95 -11.35
C ASP A 80 6.74 9.17 -10.21
N TRP A 81 5.53 8.62 -10.35
CA TRP A 81 4.45 8.71 -9.37
C TRP A 81 4.41 7.53 -8.40
N TRP A 82 5.28 6.53 -8.59
CA TRP A 82 5.35 5.37 -7.71
C TRP A 82 5.85 5.80 -6.33
N GLU A 83 5.24 5.21 -5.31
CA GLU A 83 5.60 5.46 -3.92
C GLU A 83 5.79 4.11 -3.22
N PRO A 84 6.74 4.02 -2.26
CA PRO A 84 6.90 2.84 -1.43
C PRO A 84 5.60 2.54 -0.68
N ARG A 85 5.24 1.27 -0.60
CA ARG A 85 4.07 0.81 0.15
C ARG A 85 4.50 -0.18 1.22
N VAL A 86 4.22 0.15 2.48
CA VAL A 86 4.40 -0.75 3.61
C VAL A 86 3.09 -0.79 4.37
N LYS A 87 2.59 -1.99 4.66
CA LYS A 87 1.42 -2.13 5.53
C LYS A 87 1.70 -1.47 6.88
N PRO A 88 0.73 -0.74 7.45
CA PRO A 88 0.90 -0.14 8.76
C PRO A 88 1.13 -1.24 9.80
N THR A 89 2.03 -0.98 10.74
CA THR A 89 2.24 -1.86 11.88
C THR A 89 1.02 -1.81 12.81
N ARG A 90 0.93 -2.77 13.72
CA ARG A 90 -0.10 -2.73 14.78
C ARG A 90 -0.05 -1.43 15.56
N ASP A 91 1.14 -0.94 15.85
CA ASP A 91 1.33 0.28 16.66
C ASP A 91 0.88 1.51 15.88
N ASP A 92 1.16 1.59 14.57
CA ASP A 92 0.63 2.65 13.70
C ASP A 92 -0.90 2.66 13.71
N LEU A 93 -1.53 1.48 13.63
CA LEU A 93 -2.97 1.36 13.67
C LEU A 93 -3.55 1.77 15.03
N LEU A 94 -2.90 1.39 16.13
CA LEU A 94 -3.32 1.76 17.48
C LEU A 94 -3.18 3.28 17.72
N ASP A 95 -2.12 3.90 17.21
CA ASP A 95 -1.92 5.34 17.26
C ASP A 95 -3.03 6.09 16.50
N VAL A 96 -3.38 5.63 15.29
CA VAL A 96 -4.50 6.19 14.51
C VAL A 96 -5.82 6.07 15.28
N LEU A 97 -6.09 4.92 15.92
CA LEU A 97 -7.30 4.76 16.75
C LEU A 97 -7.33 5.75 17.93
N GLY A 98 -6.19 5.95 18.59
CA GLY A 98 -6.06 6.94 19.67
C GLY A 98 -6.36 8.37 19.18
N LYS A 99 -5.85 8.76 18.01
CA LYS A 99 -6.12 10.06 17.39
C LYS A 99 -7.61 10.25 17.04
N VAL A 100 -8.25 9.22 16.49
CA VAL A 100 -9.70 9.23 16.18
C VAL A 100 -10.54 9.38 17.45
N GLN A 101 -10.14 8.72 18.54
CA GLN A 101 -10.81 8.87 19.83
C GLN A 101 -10.71 10.31 20.36
N GLN A 102 -9.51 10.90 20.36
CA GLN A 102 -9.31 12.29 20.78
C GLN A 102 -10.11 13.28 19.93
N LEU A 103 -10.15 13.07 18.61
CA LEU A 103 -10.96 13.89 17.70
C LEU A 103 -12.45 13.81 18.06
N THR A 104 -12.94 12.61 18.36
CA THR A 104 -14.33 12.37 18.74
C THR A 104 -14.68 13.03 20.08
N GLU A 105 -13.80 12.92 21.08
CA GLU A 105 -13.97 13.57 22.38
C GLU A 105 -13.96 15.10 22.23
N ARG A 106 -13.01 15.65 21.47
CA ARG A 106 -12.98 17.06 21.12
C ARG A 106 -14.30 17.51 20.51
N TRP A 107 -14.83 16.77 19.53
CA TRP A 107 -16.10 17.10 18.89
C TRP A 107 -17.32 16.97 19.80
N LYS A 108 -17.33 16.05 20.75
CA LYS A 108 -18.38 16.02 21.79
C LYS A 108 -18.37 17.31 22.60
N HIS A 109 -17.18 17.84 22.92
CA HIS A 109 -17.04 19.13 23.60
C HIS A 109 -17.36 20.33 22.69
N THR A 110 -17.12 20.24 21.37
CA THR A 110 -17.50 21.31 20.43
C THR A 110 -18.97 21.29 20.05
N ALA A 111 -19.63 20.13 20.00
CA ALA A 111 -21.05 19.99 19.68
C ALA A 111 -21.98 20.62 20.74
N ASP A 112 -21.49 20.76 21.98
CA ASP A 112 -22.13 21.55 23.04
C ASP A 112 -22.06 23.08 22.78
N ARG A 113 -21.24 23.53 21.82
CA ARG A 113 -21.16 24.91 21.35
C ARG A 113 -21.81 24.99 19.96
N LYS A 114 -23.07 25.42 19.91
CA LYS A 114 -23.88 25.70 18.70
C LYS A 114 -23.06 26.23 17.50
N ASN A 115 -22.62 25.34 16.59
CA ASN A 115 -22.49 25.52 15.13
C ASN A 115 -21.76 24.30 14.51
N GLY A 116 -22.40 23.66 13.52
CA GLY A 116 -22.21 22.25 13.19
C GLY A 116 -20.99 21.81 12.35
N PRO A 117 -20.76 20.49 12.24
CA PRO A 117 -19.44 19.87 11.98
C PRO A 117 -19.14 19.57 10.49
N ARG A 118 -19.88 20.13 9.54
CA ARG A 118 -19.77 19.73 8.12
C ARG A 118 -18.59 20.36 7.36
N GLN A 119 -18.12 21.54 7.77
CA GLN A 119 -17.04 22.24 7.05
C GLN A 119 -15.63 21.80 7.48
N GLU A 120 -15.40 21.43 8.75
CA GLU A 120 -14.07 20.98 9.22
C GLU A 120 -13.70 19.59 8.70
N LEU A 121 -14.69 18.70 8.51
CA LEU A 121 -14.48 17.35 7.97
C LEU A 121 -14.01 17.39 6.50
N LEU A 122 -14.49 18.36 5.72
CA LEU A 122 -14.05 18.59 4.34
C LEU A 122 -12.68 19.25 4.26
N ALA A 123 -12.25 20.02 5.26
CA ALA A 123 -10.90 20.58 5.31
C ALA A 123 -9.85 19.50 5.65
N VAL A 124 -10.13 18.64 6.63
CA VAL A 124 -9.24 17.52 7.01
C VAL A 124 -9.17 16.44 5.93
N LEU A 125 -10.25 16.23 5.16
CA LEU A 125 -10.28 15.26 4.06
C LEU A 125 -9.93 15.87 2.69
N GLY A 126 -9.99 17.20 2.54
CA GLY A 126 -9.76 17.92 1.28
C GLY A 126 -8.28 18.23 0.99
N GLU A 127 -7.41 18.25 2.00
CA GLU A 127 -5.96 18.42 1.80
C GLU A 127 -5.28 17.21 1.11
N HIS A 128 -6.02 16.11 0.89
CA HIS A 128 -5.51 14.91 0.21
C HIS A 128 -6.14 14.60 -1.16
N ALA A 129 -6.85 15.55 -1.80
CA ALA A 129 -7.44 15.34 -3.12
C ALA A 129 -7.24 16.48 -4.14
N ARG A 130 -5.95 16.77 -4.48
CA ARG A 130 -5.34 17.19 -5.78
C ARG A 130 -5.95 18.36 -6.63
N PRO A 131 -5.33 18.72 -7.79
CA PRO A 131 -4.22 19.64 -8.07
C PRO A 131 -4.76 21.02 -8.57
N GLU A 132 -3.96 22.06 -8.85
CA GLU A 132 -3.40 22.35 -10.19
C GLU A 132 -2.34 23.46 -10.11
N ALA A 133 -1.26 23.23 -10.86
CA ALA A 133 -0.32 24.25 -11.31
C ALA A 133 -0.95 25.11 -12.44
N PRO A 134 -0.47 26.34 -12.68
CA PRO A 134 -0.68 27.00 -13.97
C PRO A 134 0.15 26.36 -15.09
#